data_AF-X1A053-F1
#
_entry.id   AF-X1A053-F1
#
_cell.length_a   1.000
_cell.length_b   1.000
_cell.length_c   1.000
_cell.angle_alpha   90.00
_cell.angle_beta   90.00
_cell.angle_gamma   90.00
#
_symmetry.space_group_name_H-M   'P 1'
#
loop_
_entity.id
_entity.type
_entity.pdbx_description
1 polymer ?
#
loop_
_entity_poly.entity_id
_entity_poly.type
_entity_poly.pdbx_seq_one_letter_code
_entity_poly.pdbx_strand_id
1 'polypeptide(L)'
;LNVGEEGNWIEEEFSPTIGKRIYANMIVREEFKAKIKGKFKLSLVELSSDGKEIILERTAVFSPQGWAYPPKVADELTDELLHQQKSGFLEGHTEELLSRKSPLCQIYESVEDMAQGLSFSCKYLTRRYPWDVLFTQIHAPDGINHDELNNLCPESPTYDPENVKCAWERFRDTYRILDRFVGEVVESCAGKNTLVVVLSDHGGIPTKKRVALEVFFEKEALVEFKKNERGRLVIDLPKSRVVLGINYVTHNIWVNLKGRDPSGIVELEEYEKTRSRVIDILYKIKDPETGESPISLAIRKEHAKDLGQCIDRNPVDFFAFYSL
;
A
#
# COMPACT_ATOMS: atom_id res chain seq x y z
N LEU A 1 14.23 31.17 20.25
CA LEU A 1 13.88 29.92 20.94
C LEU A 1 14.67 29.90 22.22
N ASN A 2 14.00 29.86 23.36
CA ASN A 2 14.67 29.44 24.60
C ASN A 2 14.84 27.92 24.60
N VAL A 3 15.75 27.41 25.42
CA VAL A 3 15.93 25.96 25.58
C VAL A 3 14.62 25.36 26.09
N GLY A 4 14.11 24.33 25.41
CA GLY A 4 12.81 23.71 25.67
C GLY A 4 11.62 24.35 24.95
N GLU A 5 11.81 25.45 24.20
CA GLU A 5 10.73 26.07 23.42
C GLU A 5 10.65 25.55 21.97
N GLU A 6 9.42 25.52 21.46
CA GLU A 6 9.13 25.27 20.05
C GLU A 6 9.16 26.54 19.20
N GLY A 7 9.66 26.40 17.98
CA GLY A 7 9.49 27.39 16.93
C GLY A 7 8.12 27.38 16.29
N ASN A 8 7.84 28.47 15.58
CA ASN A 8 6.73 28.52 14.64
C ASN A 8 6.94 27.47 13.54
N TRP A 9 5.85 27.09 12.87
CA TRP A 9 5.93 26.30 11.66
C TRP A 9 6.85 26.95 10.62
N ILE A 10 7.79 26.17 10.13
CA ILE A 10 8.64 26.54 9.01
C ILE A 10 8.06 25.84 7.78
N GLU A 11 7.65 26.63 6.79
CA GLU A 11 7.24 26.14 5.48
C GLU A 11 8.42 26.26 4.51
N GLU A 12 8.81 25.15 3.91
CA GLU A 12 9.83 25.13 2.86
C GLU A 12 9.36 24.35 1.64
N GLU A 13 9.91 24.72 0.47
CA GLU A 13 9.75 23.95 -0.75
C GLU A 13 10.89 22.96 -0.90
N PHE A 14 10.58 21.68 -0.77
CA PHE A 14 11.52 20.60 -0.97
C PHE A 14 11.51 20.18 -2.43
N SER A 15 12.69 20.11 -3.04
CA SER A 15 12.86 19.37 -4.29
C SER A 15 13.13 17.92 -3.92
N PRO A 16 12.23 16.97 -4.23
CA PRO A 16 12.47 15.59 -3.86
C PRO A 16 13.76 15.11 -4.52
N THR A 17 14.73 14.72 -3.69
CA THR A 17 15.88 13.96 -4.14
C THR A 17 15.35 12.61 -4.57
N ILE A 18 15.38 12.32 -5.88
CA ILE A 18 15.05 11.00 -6.41
C ILE A 18 16.07 10.02 -5.83
N GLY A 19 15.74 9.43 -4.69
CA GLY A 19 16.56 8.41 -4.05
C GLY A 19 16.69 7.20 -4.98
N LYS A 20 17.89 6.64 -5.09
CA LYS A 20 18.15 5.37 -5.80
C LYS A 20 17.50 4.15 -5.13
N ARG A 21 16.85 4.31 -3.98
CA ARG A 21 16.20 3.22 -3.23
C ARG A 21 14.71 3.20 -3.54
N ILE A 22 14.29 2.10 -4.15
CA ILE A 22 12.90 1.79 -4.45
C ILE A 22 12.40 0.88 -3.34
N TYR A 23 11.34 1.28 -2.65
CA TYR A 23 10.45 0.32 -2.01
C TYR A 23 9.35 -0.02 -3.01
N ALA A 24 9.26 -1.32 -3.33
CA ALA A 24 8.15 -2.00 -3.97
C ALA A 24 7.44 -1.24 -5.13
N ASN A 25 8.06 -1.15 -6.31
CA ASN A 25 7.42 -0.86 -7.61
C ASN A 25 6.37 0.28 -7.71
N MET A 26 6.28 1.17 -6.72
CA MET A 26 5.49 2.39 -6.84
C MET A 26 6.21 3.24 -7.88
N ILE A 27 5.53 3.43 -9.00
CA ILE A 27 5.93 4.36 -10.06
C ILE A 27 6.24 5.68 -9.36
N VAL A 28 7.52 6.07 -9.30
CA VAL A 28 7.88 7.46 -9.04
C VAL A 28 7.33 8.22 -10.24
N ARG A 29 6.10 8.70 -10.11
CA ARG A 29 5.41 9.45 -11.15
C ARG A 29 6.28 10.66 -11.50
N GLU A 30 6.27 11.07 -12.77
CA GLU A 30 6.94 12.32 -13.17
C GLU A 30 6.47 13.54 -12.36
N GLU A 31 5.30 13.42 -11.72
CA GLU A 31 4.70 14.34 -10.75
C GLU A 31 5.64 14.71 -9.58
N PHE A 32 6.60 13.85 -9.22
CA PHE A 32 7.63 14.18 -8.22
C PHE A 32 8.70 15.14 -8.75
N LYS A 33 8.66 15.61 -10.00
CA LYS A 33 9.52 16.73 -10.45
C LYS A 33 9.03 18.08 -9.92
N ALA A 34 7.82 18.15 -9.34
CA ALA A 34 7.32 19.36 -8.70
C ALA A 34 7.95 19.56 -7.32
N LYS A 35 8.25 20.81 -6.98
CA LYS A 35 8.60 21.17 -5.61
C LYS A 35 7.44 20.85 -4.68
N ILE A 36 7.71 20.16 -3.58
CA ILE A 36 6.71 19.78 -2.59
C ILE A 36 6.85 20.75 -1.42
N LYS A 37 5.74 21.38 -1.02
CA LYS A 37 5.71 22.14 0.23
C LYS A 37 5.77 21.17 1.40
N GLY A 38 6.68 21.41 2.32
CA GLY A 38 6.78 20.69 3.57
C GLY A 38 6.73 21.64 4.74
N LYS A 39 6.10 21.20 5.82
CA LYS A 39 6.05 21.88 7.12
C LYS A 39 6.81 21.07 8.15
N PHE A 40 7.60 21.74 8.97
CA PHE A 40 8.27 21.15 10.13
C PHE A 40 8.44 22.21 11.23
N LYS A 41 8.68 21.76 12.46
CA LYS A 41 9.11 22.63 13.56
C LYS A 41 10.55 22.32 13.97
N LEU A 42 11.21 23.34 14.52
CA LEU A 42 12.48 23.22 15.21
C LEU A 42 12.27 23.47 16.69
N SER A 43 12.91 22.66 17.52
CA SER A 43 12.93 22.83 18.97
C SER A 43 14.38 22.97 19.42
N LEU A 44 14.67 23.95 20.27
CA LEU A 44 16.00 24.10 20.85
C LEU A 44 16.12 23.15 22.04
N VAL A 45 16.89 22.08 21.88
CA VAL A 45 17.10 21.06 22.91
C VAL A 45 18.21 21.48 23.85
N GLU A 46 19.32 21.97 23.30
CA GLU A 46 20.48 22.38 24.08
C GLU A 46 21.17 23.58 23.46
N LEU A 47 21.65 24.49 24.31
CA LEU A 47 22.51 25.62 23.95
C LEU A 47 23.59 25.73 25.00
N SER A 48 24.85 25.54 24.62
CA SER A 48 25.97 25.71 25.54
C SER A 48 26.04 27.14 26.06
N SER A 49 26.55 27.33 27.28
CA SER A 49 26.67 28.65 27.90
C SER A 49 27.59 29.61 27.14
N ASP A 50 28.50 29.08 26.31
CA ASP A 50 29.37 29.85 25.43
C ASP A 50 28.81 30.02 24.00
N GLY A 51 27.62 29.47 23.73
CA GLY A 51 26.90 29.56 22.45
C GLY A 51 27.54 28.80 21.29
N LYS A 52 28.54 27.95 21.55
CA LYS A 52 29.25 27.20 20.50
C LYS A 52 28.60 25.86 20.13
N GLU A 53 27.83 25.27 21.04
CA GLU A 53 27.11 24.04 20.80
C GLU A 53 25.60 24.30 20.85
N ILE A 54 24.92 23.89 19.79
CA ILE A 54 23.48 24.04 19.62
C ILE A 54 22.95 22.69 19.17
N ILE A 55 22.02 22.13 19.93
CA ILE A 55 21.27 20.93 19.54
C ILE A 55 19.85 21.37 19.20
N LEU A 56 19.48 21.19 17.94
CA LEU A 56 18.13 21.40 17.45
C LEU A 56 17.50 20.06 17.12
N GLU A 57 16.29 19.85 17.59
CA GLU A 57 15.44 18.74 17.15
C GLU A 57 14.49 19.25 16.07
N ARG A 58 14.32 18.46 15.01
CA ARG A 58 13.41 18.75 13.91
C ARG A 58 12.37 17.65 13.80
N THR A 59 11.10 18.04 13.71
CA THR A 59 10.02 17.10 13.41
C THR A 59 10.22 16.43 12.04
N ALA A 60 9.47 15.37 11.75
CA ALA A 60 9.30 14.91 10.37
C ALA A 60 8.79 16.07 9.48
N VAL A 61 9.07 15.98 8.18
CA VAL A 61 8.53 16.92 7.20
C VAL A 61 7.16 16.43 6.78
N PHE A 62 6.12 17.18 7.12
CA PHE A 62 4.75 16.88 6.74
C PHE A 62 4.36 17.66 5.50
N SER A 63 3.56 17.05 4.62
CA SER A 63 2.91 17.85 3.59
C SER A 63 1.80 18.68 4.25
N PRO A 64 1.74 20.01 4.05
CA PRO A 64 0.69 20.82 4.65
C PRO A 64 -0.66 20.70 3.95
N GLN A 65 -0.72 20.04 2.79
CA GLN A 65 -1.84 20.13 1.86
C GLN A 65 -2.11 18.78 1.19
N GLY A 66 -3.34 18.60 0.71
CA GLY A 66 -3.68 17.51 -0.21
C GLY A 66 -3.96 16.14 0.42
N TRP A 67 -3.89 16.00 1.75
CA TRP A 67 -4.16 14.74 2.44
C TRP A 67 -5.39 14.77 3.38
N ALA A 68 -5.96 15.95 3.67
CA ALA A 68 -7.19 16.08 4.45
C ALA A 68 -8.19 17.06 3.81
N TYR A 69 -9.47 16.83 4.10
CA TYR A 69 -10.55 17.74 3.76
C TYR A 69 -11.52 17.88 4.96
N PRO A 70 -11.95 19.11 5.33
CA PRO A 70 -11.47 20.40 4.80
C PRO A 70 -9.97 20.62 5.13
N PRO A 71 -9.23 21.41 4.34
CA PRO A 71 -7.77 21.51 4.48
C PRO A 71 -7.27 21.88 5.89
N LYS A 72 -8.04 22.66 6.65
CA LYS A 72 -7.69 23.06 8.02
C LYS A 72 -7.51 21.88 8.99
N VAL A 73 -8.19 20.76 8.74
CA VAL A 73 -8.06 19.55 9.55
C VAL A 73 -6.63 19.00 9.54
N ALA A 74 -5.92 19.16 8.41
CA ALA A 74 -4.52 18.75 8.32
C ALA A 74 -3.66 19.49 9.34
N ASP A 75 -3.76 20.81 9.40
CA ASP A 75 -3.01 21.63 10.36
C ASP A 75 -3.44 21.31 11.81
N GLU A 76 -4.75 21.19 12.09
CA GLU A 76 -5.26 20.88 13.43
C GLU A 76 -4.73 19.54 13.98
N LEU A 77 -4.77 18.47 13.17
CA LEU A 77 -4.27 17.16 13.59
C LEU A 77 -2.75 17.17 13.74
N THR A 78 -2.02 17.86 12.86
CA THR A 78 -0.56 17.93 12.95
C THR A 78 -0.12 18.67 14.21
N ASP A 79 -0.75 19.80 14.52
CA ASP A 79 -0.46 20.58 15.72
C ASP A 79 -0.74 19.79 17.00
N GLU A 80 -1.89 19.14 17.09
CA GLU A 80 -2.26 18.42 18.28
C GLU A 80 -1.43 17.14 18.45
N LEU A 81 -1.14 16.40 17.37
CA LEU A 81 -0.24 15.22 17.44
C LEU A 81 1.15 15.61 17.96
N LEU A 82 1.73 16.71 17.46
CA LEU A 82 3.02 17.20 17.95
C LEU A 82 2.95 17.59 19.43
N HIS A 83 1.86 18.23 19.85
CA HIS A 83 1.67 18.57 21.26
C HIS A 83 1.60 17.32 22.15
N GLN A 84 0.83 16.32 21.74
CA GLN A 84 0.67 15.07 22.48
C GLN A 84 1.99 14.29 22.56
N GLN A 85 2.77 14.22 21.46
CA GLN A 85 4.09 13.60 21.45
C GLN A 85 5.02 14.26 22.48
N LYS A 86 5.04 15.58 22.54
CA LYS A 86 5.88 16.34 23.48
C LYS A 86 5.44 16.24 24.94
N SER A 87 4.15 16.08 25.17
CA SER A 87 3.61 15.90 26.51
C SER A 87 3.91 14.50 27.10
N GLY A 88 4.57 13.62 26.34
CA GLY A 88 4.82 12.23 26.72
C GLY A 88 3.54 11.36 26.69
N PHE A 89 2.42 11.91 26.23
CA PHE A 89 1.15 11.18 26.20
C PHE A 89 1.17 10.01 25.21
N LEU A 90 1.92 10.15 24.11
CA LEU A 90 2.15 9.07 23.14
C LEU A 90 3.31 8.14 23.54
N GLU A 91 4.08 8.46 24.58
CA GLU A 91 5.18 7.59 25.09
C GLU A 91 4.66 6.52 26.07
N GLY A 92 3.38 6.56 26.45
CA GLY A 92 2.84 5.81 27.57
C GLY A 92 2.44 4.35 27.33
N HIS A 93 2.54 3.81 26.10
CA HIS A 93 2.05 2.46 25.79
C HIS A 93 3.17 1.51 25.30
N THR A 94 3.75 0.85 26.30
CA THR A 94 4.39 -0.49 26.28
C THR A 94 5.59 -0.72 25.37
N GLU A 95 6.79 -0.51 25.93
CA GLU A 95 8.01 -1.27 25.59
C GLU A 95 7.83 -2.80 25.68
N GLU A 96 6.76 -3.30 26.33
CA GLU A 96 6.47 -4.74 26.44
C GLU A 96 6.04 -5.42 25.13
N LEU A 97 5.50 -4.66 24.16
CA LEU A 97 5.05 -5.21 22.87
C LEU A 97 6.00 -4.77 21.76
N LEU A 98 6.90 -5.67 21.35
CA LEU A 98 7.90 -5.42 20.31
C LEU A 98 7.26 -5.43 18.91
N SER A 99 6.44 -4.43 18.57
CA SER A 99 6.04 -4.23 17.18
C SER A 99 7.21 -3.62 16.39
N ARG A 100 7.71 -4.35 15.39
CA ARG A 100 8.82 -3.90 14.53
C ARG A 100 8.29 -3.08 13.36
N LYS A 101 9.17 -2.22 12.81
CA LYS A 101 8.98 -1.51 11.53
C LYS A 101 8.53 -2.49 10.45
N SER A 102 7.31 -2.34 9.92
CA SER A 102 6.89 -3.04 8.69
C SER A 102 7.17 -2.13 7.50
N PRO A 103 7.93 -2.59 6.49
CA PRO A 103 8.28 -1.78 5.32
C PRO A 103 7.06 -1.42 4.43
N LEU A 104 5.93 -2.11 4.63
CA LEU A 104 4.66 -1.82 3.96
C LEU A 104 3.81 -0.78 4.72
N CYS A 105 4.11 -0.56 6.01
CA CYS A 105 3.52 0.50 6.83
C CYS A 105 4.34 1.80 6.69
N GLN A 106 4.42 2.33 5.46
CA GLN A 106 5.45 3.29 5.01
C GLN A 106 5.49 4.66 5.71
N ILE A 107 4.58 4.98 6.63
CA ILE A 107 4.45 6.33 7.23
C ILE A 107 4.57 6.35 8.76
N TYR A 108 4.55 5.20 9.44
CA TYR A 108 4.67 5.15 10.90
C TYR A 108 5.80 4.19 11.32
N GLU A 109 6.56 4.61 12.33
CA GLU A 109 7.77 3.91 12.76
C GLU A 109 7.48 2.54 13.40
N SER A 110 6.23 2.25 13.75
CA SER A 110 5.78 0.94 14.22
C SER A 110 4.26 0.77 13.99
N VAL A 111 3.74 -0.45 14.20
CA VAL A 111 2.29 -0.70 14.18
C VAL A 111 1.60 0.02 15.34
N GLU A 112 2.27 0.12 16.48
CA GLU A 112 1.84 0.86 17.66
C GLU A 112 1.60 2.33 17.34
N ASP A 113 2.58 3.01 16.73
CA ASP A 113 2.47 4.44 16.41
C ASP A 113 1.32 4.71 15.44
N MET A 114 1.09 3.80 14.49
CA MET A 114 -0.04 3.89 13.56
C MET A 114 -1.38 3.76 14.30
N ALA A 115 -1.51 2.75 15.17
CA ALA A 115 -2.71 2.54 15.98
C ALA A 115 -3.01 3.77 16.86
N GLN A 116 -2.01 4.28 17.57
CA GLN A 116 -2.15 5.45 18.42
C GLN A 116 -2.51 6.70 17.62
N GLY A 117 -1.82 6.97 16.50
CA GLY A 117 -2.10 8.12 15.65
C GLY A 117 -3.52 8.09 15.08
N LEU A 118 -3.99 6.90 14.67
CA LEU A 118 -5.36 6.70 14.16
C LEU A 118 -6.40 6.83 15.28
N SER A 119 -6.19 6.19 16.44
CA SER A 119 -7.06 6.32 17.62
C SER A 119 -7.23 7.79 18.02
N PHE A 120 -6.10 8.49 18.14
CA PHE A 120 -6.05 9.91 18.44
C PHE A 120 -6.83 10.72 17.40
N SER A 121 -6.58 10.50 16.11
CA SER A 121 -7.24 11.25 15.03
C SER A 121 -8.75 11.04 15.05
N CYS A 122 -9.21 9.79 15.24
CA CYS A 122 -10.63 9.48 15.35
C CYS A 122 -11.27 10.21 16.55
N LYS A 123 -10.64 10.14 17.72
CA LYS A 123 -11.12 10.80 18.94
C LYS A 123 -11.14 12.32 18.82
N TYR A 124 -10.11 12.92 18.22
CA TYR A 124 -10.03 14.36 18.03
C TYR A 124 -11.15 14.85 17.11
N LEU A 125 -11.31 14.20 15.94
CA LEU A 125 -12.28 14.61 14.93
C LEU A 125 -13.72 14.44 15.44
N THR A 126 -14.05 13.31 16.05
CA THR A 126 -15.42 13.03 16.54
C THR A 126 -15.86 13.94 17.69
N ARG A 127 -14.91 14.45 18.48
CA ARG A 127 -15.21 15.44 19.54
C ARG A 127 -15.42 16.86 19.01
N ARG A 128 -14.79 17.18 17.88
CA ARG A 128 -14.72 18.55 17.36
C ARG A 128 -15.71 18.81 16.23
N TYR A 129 -16.07 17.77 15.48
CA TYR A 129 -16.96 17.86 14.33
C TYR A 129 -18.16 16.93 14.53
N PRO A 130 -19.37 17.36 14.11
CA PRO A 130 -20.50 16.45 14.00
C PRO A 130 -20.20 15.39 12.92
N TRP A 131 -20.62 14.16 13.16
CA TRP A 131 -20.40 13.06 12.24
C TRP A 131 -21.61 12.12 12.20
N ASP A 132 -21.94 11.64 11.00
CA ASP A 132 -22.90 10.56 10.79
C ASP A 132 -22.20 9.22 10.52
N VAL A 133 -20.98 9.28 9.95
CA VAL A 133 -20.14 8.13 9.63
C VAL A 133 -18.69 8.44 10.01
N LEU A 134 -18.07 7.53 10.76
CA LEU A 134 -16.63 7.50 11.01
C LEU A 134 -16.06 6.25 10.33
N PHE A 135 -14.97 6.42 9.58
CA PHE A 135 -14.25 5.32 8.96
C PHE A 135 -12.76 5.47 9.23
N THR A 136 -12.11 4.38 9.63
CA THR A 136 -10.67 4.31 9.84
C THR A 136 -10.17 2.94 9.39
N GLN A 137 -8.92 2.88 8.95
CA GLN A 137 -8.30 1.66 8.44
C GLN A 137 -6.85 1.60 8.89
N ILE A 138 -6.46 0.44 9.38
CA ILE A 138 -5.09 0.12 9.78
C ILE A 138 -4.58 -1.01 8.88
N HIS A 139 -3.48 -0.75 8.18
CA HIS A 139 -2.94 -1.64 7.14
C HIS A 139 -2.03 -2.75 7.69
N ALA A 140 -1.74 -2.72 9.00
CA ALA A 140 -0.82 -3.67 9.66
C ALA A 140 -1.12 -5.16 9.41
N PRO A 141 -2.40 -5.64 9.38
CA PRO A 141 -2.71 -7.03 9.05
C PRO A 141 -2.18 -7.49 7.68
N ASP A 142 -2.23 -6.63 6.66
CA ASP A 142 -1.71 -6.96 5.34
C ASP A 142 -0.18 -7.06 5.36
N GLY A 143 0.47 -6.09 6.01
CA GLY A 143 1.92 -6.08 6.18
C GLY A 143 2.45 -7.34 6.85
N ILE A 144 1.86 -7.77 7.97
CA ILE A 144 2.31 -8.97 8.65
C ILE A 144 1.99 -10.26 7.88
N ASN A 145 0.91 -10.28 7.10
CA ASN A 145 0.64 -11.41 6.20
C ASN A 145 1.75 -11.52 5.14
N HIS A 146 2.20 -10.41 4.57
CA HIS A 146 3.30 -10.40 3.62
C HIS A 146 4.64 -10.82 4.23
N ASP A 147 4.90 -10.42 5.47
CA ASP A 147 6.19 -10.67 6.12
C ASP A 147 6.29 -12.08 6.74
N GLU A 148 5.20 -12.60 7.33
CA GLU A 148 5.25 -13.78 8.22
C GLU A 148 4.37 -14.95 7.83
N LEU A 149 3.33 -14.77 7.01
CA LEU A 149 2.35 -15.84 6.76
C LEU A 149 3.01 -17.10 6.18
N ASN A 150 4.01 -16.93 5.33
CA ASN A 150 4.78 -18.04 4.77
C ASN A 150 5.50 -18.89 5.84
N ASN A 151 5.95 -18.29 6.96
CA ASN A 151 6.57 -19.01 8.08
C ASN A 151 5.55 -19.84 8.88
N LEU A 152 4.25 -19.63 8.66
CA LEU A 152 3.16 -20.36 9.32
C LEU A 152 2.50 -21.40 8.42
N CYS A 153 2.91 -21.50 7.16
CA CYS A 153 2.33 -22.41 6.17
C CYS A 153 3.39 -23.42 5.70
N PRO A 154 3.38 -24.69 6.19
CA PRO A 154 4.37 -25.70 5.82
C PRO A 154 4.51 -25.95 4.31
N GLU A 155 3.41 -25.81 3.57
CA GLU A 155 3.35 -25.89 2.11
C GLU A 155 3.95 -24.68 1.37
N SER A 156 4.37 -23.63 2.08
CA SER A 156 5.07 -22.50 1.47
C SER A 156 6.50 -22.88 1.08
N PRO A 157 6.97 -22.53 -0.13
CA PRO A 157 8.34 -22.79 -0.56
C PRO A 157 9.42 -22.09 0.28
N THR A 158 9.04 -21.04 1.02
CA THR A 158 9.93 -20.30 1.92
C THR A 158 9.66 -20.60 3.39
N TYR A 159 8.92 -21.68 3.69
CA TYR A 159 8.67 -22.10 5.06
C TYR A 159 9.96 -22.53 5.74
N ASP A 160 10.13 -22.09 6.98
CA ASP A 160 11.22 -22.50 7.85
C ASP A 160 10.65 -22.79 9.26
N PRO A 161 10.74 -24.05 9.74
CA PRO A 161 10.22 -24.42 11.05
C PRO A 161 10.89 -23.66 12.20
N GLU A 162 12.12 -23.15 12.03
CA GLU A 162 12.82 -22.37 13.05
C GLU A 162 12.14 -21.00 13.28
N ASN A 163 11.45 -20.48 12.27
CA ASN A 163 10.80 -19.16 12.32
C ASN A 163 9.37 -19.19 12.86
N VAL A 164 8.73 -20.36 12.95
CA VAL A 164 7.31 -20.52 13.33
C VAL A 164 6.99 -19.82 14.65
N LYS A 165 7.85 -20.00 15.66
CA LYS A 165 7.63 -19.39 16.98
C LYS A 165 7.66 -17.86 16.89
N CYS A 166 8.68 -17.31 16.23
CA CYS A 166 8.84 -15.86 16.08
C CYS A 166 7.71 -15.25 15.23
N ALA A 167 7.27 -15.95 14.18
CA ALA A 167 6.15 -15.53 13.35
C ALA A 167 4.84 -15.46 14.17
N TRP A 168 4.52 -16.49 14.97
CA TRP A 168 3.36 -16.46 15.85
C TRP A 168 3.41 -15.36 16.92
N GLU A 169 4.59 -15.08 17.47
CA GLU A 169 4.80 -13.96 18.40
C GLU A 169 4.49 -12.62 17.72
N ARG A 170 5.01 -12.39 16.51
CA ARG A 170 4.71 -11.18 15.73
C ARG A 170 3.22 -11.03 15.44
N PHE A 171 2.55 -12.09 14.98
CA PHE A 171 1.10 -12.07 14.74
C PHE A 171 0.36 -11.71 16.02
N ARG A 172 0.71 -12.34 17.14
CA ARG A 172 0.06 -12.07 18.42
C ARG A 172 0.24 -10.62 18.85
N ASP A 173 1.44 -10.08 18.73
CA ASP A 173 1.73 -8.70 19.14
C ASP A 173 1.00 -7.70 18.24
N THR A 174 0.99 -7.90 16.93
CA THR A 174 0.20 -7.08 16.00
C THR A 174 -1.29 -7.11 16.35
N TYR A 175 -1.88 -8.29 16.58
CA TYR A 175 -3.31 -8.40 16.89
C TYR A 175 -3.67 -7.85 18.29
N ARG A 176 -2.76 -7.88 19.26
CA ARG A 176 -2.96 -7.18 20.55
C ARG A 176 -3.06 -5.68 20.38
N ILE A 177 -2.23 -5.10 19.51
CA ILE A 177 -2.28 -3.66 19.19
C ILE A 177 -3.60 -3.33 18.49
N LEU A 178 -4.03 -4.17 17.55
CA LEU A 178 -5.30 -3.99 16.84
C LEU A 178 -6.51 -4.10 17.78
N ASP A 179 -6.50 -5.04 18.72
CA ASP A 179 -7.55 -5.19 19.73
C ASP A 179 -7.66 -3.92 20.60
N ARG A 180 -6.53 -3.41 21.09
CA ARG A 180 -6.50 -2.15 21.85
C ARG A 180 -6.97 -0.96 21.01
N PHE A 181 -6.49 -0.84 19.78
CA PHE A 181 -6.92 0.19 18.83
C PHE A 181 -8.44 0.20 18.63
N VAL A 182 -9.03 -0.97 18.35
CA VAL A 182 -10.49 -1.09 18.20
C VAL A 182 -11.20 -0.69 19.50
N GLY A 183 -10.71 -1.17 20.65
CA GLY A 183 -11.24 -0.81 21.96
C GLY A 183 -11.25 0.70 22.20
N GLU A 184 -10.13 1.38 21.97
CA GLU A 184 -9.97 2.82 22.14
C GLU A 184 -10.88 3.63 21.22
N VAL A 185 -11.00 3.25 19.95
CA VAL A 185 -11.88 3.92 18.99
C VAL A 185 -13.33 3.74 19.37
N VAL A 186 -13.75 2.52 19.73
CA VAL A 186 -15.14 2.26 20.17
C VAL A 186 -15.45 3.04 21.44
N GLU A 187 -14.60 2.96 22.46
CA GLU A 187 -14.81 3.66 23.72
C GLU A 187 -14.86 5.19 23.54
N SER A 188 -13.97 5.74 22.71
CA SER A 188 -13.86 7.18 22.54
C SER A 188 -14.89 7.79 21.59
N CYS A 189 -15.37 7.01 20.62
CA CYS A 189 -16.15 7.53 19.49
C CYS A 189 -17.58 6.99 19.44
N ALA A 190 -17.84 5.76 19.89
CA ALA A 190 -19.17 5.14 19.73
C ALA A 190 -20.10 5.45 20.92
N GLY A 191 -21.32 5.90 20.61
CA GLY A 191 -22.39 6.07 21.60
C GLY A 191 -23.31 4.86 21.66
N LYS A 192 -24.31 4.91 22.57
CA LYS A 192 -25.32 3.85 22.72
C LYS A 192 -26.12 3.53 21.44
N ASN A 193 -26.23 4.50 20.53
CA ASN A 193 -26.98 4.39 19.28
C ASN A 193 -26.06 4.28 18.06
N THR A 194 -24.78 3.96 18.25
CA THR A 194 -23.82 3.80 17.15
C THR A 194 -23.72 2.33 16.74
N LEU A 195 -23.89 2.04 15.45
CA LEU A 195 -23.53 0.75 14.88
C LEU A 195 -22.02 0.71 14.63
N VAL A 196 -21.33 -0.24 15.26
CA VAL A 196 -19.90 -0.50 15.03
C VAL A 196 -19.76 -1.71 14.12
N VAL A 197 -18.97 -1.56 13.05
CA VAL A 197 -18.63 -2.64 12.13
C VAL A 197 -17.12 -2.74 12.04
N VAL A 198 -16.58 -3.92 12.36
CA VAL A 198 -15.17 -4.27 12.16
C VAL A 198 -15.13 -5.32 11.06
N LEU A 199 -14.44 -5.00 9.97
CA LEU A 199 -14.31 -5.88 8.81
C LEU A 199 -12.91 -5.79 8.23
N SER A 200 -12.59 -6.75 7.38
CA SER A 200 -11.39 -6.78 6.58
C SER A 200 -11.77 -6.70 5.11
N ASP A 201 -10.98 -5.98 4.32
CA ASP A 201 -11.13 -5.87 2.87
C ASP A 201 -10.77 -7.18 2.15
N HIS A 202 -9.84 -7.97 2.69
CA HIS A 202 -9.51 -9.31 2.20
C HIS A 202 -8.76 -10.16 3.24
N GLY A 203 -8.74 -11.49 3.02
CA GLY A 203 -7.90 -12.40 3.78
C GLY A 203 -6.44 -12.40 3.32
N GLY A 204 -5.61 -13.23 3.98
CA GLY A 204 -4.24 -13.53 3.56
C GLY A 204 -4.11 -15.00 3.16
N ILE A 205 -3.36 -15.26 2.09
CA ILE A 205 -2.93 -16.61 1.69
C ILE A 205 -1.41 -16.60 1.46
N PRO A 206 -0.68 -17.68 1.77
CA PRO A 206 0.76 -17.74 1.55
C PRO A 206 1.07 -17.60 0.06
N THR A 207 2.14 -16.87 -0.26
CA THR A 207 2.60 -16.79 -1.65
C THR A 207 3.47 -17.99 -1.95
N LYS A 208 2.96 -18.94 -2.75
CA LYS A 208 3.74 -20.10 -3.20
C LYS A 208 4.65 -19.76 -4.36
N LYS A 209 4.09 -19.34 -5.49
CA LYS A 209 4.83 -19.02 -6.72
C LYS A 209 4.24 -17.80 -7.42
N ARG A 210 5.06 -17.13 -8.23
CA ARG A 210 4.62 -16.03 -9.11
C ARG A 210 4.74 -16.47 -10.55
N VAL A 211 3.73 -16.15 -11.36
CA VAL A 211 3.72 -16.45 -12.79
C VAL A 211 3.96 -15.16 -13.57
N ALA A 212 5.10 -15.06 -14.24
CA ALA A 212 5.41 -13.96 -15.16
C ALA A 212 4.69 -14.17 -16.50
N LEU A 213 3.41 -13.79 -16.59
CA LEU A 213 2.57 -13.96 -17.79
C LEU A 213 3.20 -13.31 -19.03
N GLU A 214 3.90 -12.20 -18.85
CA GLU A 214 4.57 -11.46 -19.90
C GLU A 214 5.55 -12.32 -20.70
N VAL A 215 6.23 -13.27 -20.05
CA VAL A 215 7.15 -14.20 -20.70
C VAL A 215 6.41 -15.22 -21.59
N PHE A 216 5.23 -15.68 -21.16
CA PHE A 216 4.43 -16.62 -21.94
C PHE A 216 3.81 -15.93 -23.17
N PHE A 217 3.39 -14.67 -23.02
CA PHE A 217 2.86 -13.89 -24.14
C PHE A 217 3.95 -13.41 -25.10
N GLU A 218 5.17 -13.15 -24.62
CA GLU A 218 6.33 -12.87 -25.49
C GLU A 218 6.67 -14.06 -26.39
N LYS A 219 6.73 -15.28 -25.85
CA LYS A 219 6.99 -16.50 -26.62
C LYS A 219 5.99 -16.72 -27.76
N GLU A 220 4.79 -16.18 -27.62
CA GLU A 220 3.70 -16.27 -28.57
C GLU A 220 3.57 -15.01 -29.45
N ALA A 221 4.53 -14.08 -29.37
CA ALA A 221 4.53 -12.81 -30.08
C ALA A 221 3.26 -11.96 -29.84
N LEU A 222 2.70 -12.03 -28.63
CA LEU A 222 1.61 -11.16 -28.18
C LEU A 222 2.11 -9.95 -27.40
N VAL A 223 3.29 -10.05 -26.78
CA VAL A 223 3.98 -8.97 -26.07
C VAL A 223 5.37 -8.81 -26.68
N GLU A 224 5.76 -7.57 -26.92
CA GLU A 224 7.15 -7.21 -27.21
C GLU A 224 7.67 -6.30 -26.10
N PHE A 225 8.98 -6.36 -25.87
CA PHE A 225 9.62 -5.50 -24.89
C PHE A 225 10.61 -4.52 -25.52
N LYS A 226 10.77 -3.37 -24.85
CA LYS A 226 11.84 -2.41 -25.12
C LYS A 226 12.54 -2.01 -23.83
N LYS A 227 13.74 -1.44 -23.97
CA LYS A 227 14.40 -0.74 -22.86
C LYS A 227 13.91 0.69 -22.79
N ASN A 228 13.46 1.14 -21.63
CA ASN A 228 13.21 2.56 -21.39
C ASN A 228 14.52 3.35 -21.19
N GLU A 229 14.43 4.66 -20.99
CA GLU A 229 15.58 5.56 -20.77
C GLU A 229 16.48 5.14 -19.61
N ARG A 230 15.96 4.37 -18.65
CA ARG A 230 16.69 3.84 -17.49
C ARG A 230 17.24 2.43 -17.74
N GLY A 231 17.17 1.93 -18.97
CA GLY A 231 17.62 0.59 -19.35
C GLY A 231 16.73 -0.56 -18.89
N ARG A 232 15.53 -0.28 -18.34
CA ARG A 232 14.60 -1.31 -17.86
C ARG A 232 13.75 -1.87 -18.98
N LEU A 233 13.55 -3.18 -18.95
CA LEU A 233 12.63 -3.86 -19.84
C LEU A 233 11.18 -3.44 -19.50
N VAL A 234 10.47 -2.91 -20.47
CA VAL A 234 9.05 -2.52 -20.38
C VAL A 234 8.32 -3.00 -21.62
N ILE A 235 7.01 -3.25 -21.52
CA ILE A 235 6.19 -3.64 -22.67
C ILE A 235 6.22 -2.51 -23.72
N ASP A 236 6.59 -2.84 -24.96
CA ASP A 236 6.52 -1.93 -26.09
C ASP A 236 5.08 -1.91 -26.63
N LEU A 237 4.25 -1.02 -26.06
CA LEU A 237 2.82 -0.99 -26.35
C LEU A 237 2.50 -0.92 -27.86
N PRO A 238 3.15 -0.09 -28.69
CA PRO A 238 2.90 -0.04 -30.14
C PRO A 238 3.27 -1.31 -30.92
N LYS A 239 3.91 -2.30 -30.28
CA LYS A 239 4.26 -3.59 -30.88
C LYS A 239 3.64 -4.78 -30.14
N SER A 240 2.88 -4.50 -29.08
CA SER A 240 2.26 -5.53 -28.25
C SER A 240 0.78 -5.60 -28.55
N ARG A 241 0.29 -6.81 -28.80
CA ARG A 241 -1.13 -7.09 -29.07
C ARG A 241 -1.94 -7.18 -27.79
N VAL A 242 -1.30 -7.45 -26.66
CA VAL A 242 -1.93 -7.48 -25.33
C VAL A 242 -1.17 -6.62 -24.35
N VAL A 243 -1.90 -6.08 -23.37
CA VAL A 243 -1.37 -5.30 -22.25
C VAL A 243 -1.77 -6.00 -20.96
N LEU A 244 -0.81 -6.08 -20.03
CA LEU A 244 -1.01 -6.68 -18.72
C LEU A 244 -1.13 -5.60 -17.66
N GLY A 245 -1.95 -5.89 -16.64
CA GLY A 245 -2.08 -5.04 -15.47
C GLY A 245 -0.77 -4.97 -14.71
N ILE A 246 -0.49 -3.80 -14.13
CA ILE A 246 0.72 -3.57 -13.32
C ILE A 246 0.61 -4.27 -11.95
N ASN A 247 -0.60 -4.68 -11.54
CA ASN A 247 -0.85 -5.30 -10.24
C ASN A 247 -0.77 -6.83 -10.30
N TYR A 248 0.20 -7.38 -9.57
CA TYR A 248 0.50 -8.81 -9.47
C TYR A 248 -0.61 -9.68 -8.85
N VAL A 249 -1.64 -9.07 -8.27
CA VAL A 249 -2.71 -9.76 -7.51
C VAL A 249 -3.91 -10.10 -8.40
N THR A 250 -4.17 -9.32 -9.44
CA THR A 250 -5.21 -9.59 -10.45
C THR A 250 -4.61 -9.37 -11.83
N HIS A 251 -4.33 -10.45 -12.55
CA HIS A 251 -3.81 -10.35 -13.91
C HIS A 251 -4.96 -10.06 -14.87
N ASN A 252 -5.38 -8.80 -14.81
CA ASN A 252 -6.23 -8.20 -15.82
C ASN A 252 -5.43 -8.13 -17.12
N ILE A 253 -6.03 -8.58 -18.21
CA ILE A 253 -5.42 -8.57 -19.54
C ILE A 253 -6.34 -7.78 -20.47
N TRP A 254 -5.71 -6.91 -21.25
CA TRP A 254 -6.35 -6.10 -22.29
C TRP A 254 -5.77 -6.49 -23.65
N VAL A 255 -6.61 -6.58 -24.67
CA VAL A 255 -6.18 -6.58 -26.07
C VAL A 255 -5.89 -5.13 -26.46
N ASN A 256 -4.75 -4.85 -27.05
CA ASN A 256 -4.38 -3.49 -27.47
C ASN A 256 -5.15 -3.13 -28.75
N LEU A 257 -6.43 -2.77 -28.61
CA LEU A 257 -7.41 -2.67 -29.69
C LEU A 257 -7.35 -1.30 -30.35
N LYS A 258 -7.27 -1.28 -31.67
CA LYS A 258 -7.22 -0.05 -32.47
C LYS A 258 -8.49 0.77 -32.30
N GLY A 259 -8.32 2.08 -32.10
CA GLY A 259 -9.43 3.02 -31.89
C GLY A 259 -9.97 3.07 -30.45
N ARG A 260 -9.71 2.04 -29.62
CA ARG A 260 -10.00 2.04 -28.18
C ARG A 260 -8.79 2.48 -27.37
N ASP A 261 -7.65 1.86 -27.64
CA ASP A 261 -6.41 2.04 -26.88
C ASP A 261 -5.48 3.02 -27.63
N PRO A 262 -4.79 3.95 -26.94
CA PRO A 262 -3.95 4.98 -27.59
C PRO A 262 -2.87 4.42 -28.53
N SER A 263 -2.38 3.22 -28.24
CA SER A 263 -1.36 2.49 -29.01
C SER A 263 -1.91 1.25 -29.70
N GLY A 264 -3.23 1.16 -29.89
CA GLY A 264 -3.92 -0.03 -30.39
C GLY A 264 -3.44 -0.50 -31.77
N ILE A 265 -3.07 -1.77 -31.88
CA ILE A 265 -2.60 -2.41 -33.12
C ILE A 265 -3.46 -3.59 -33.57
N VAL A 266 -4.32 -4.11 -32.71
CA VAL A 266 -5.23 -5.20 -33.06
C VAL A 266 -6.44 -4.60 -33.76
N GLU A 267 -6.73 -5.05 -34.98
CA GLU A 267 -7.94 -4.64 -35.70
C GLU A 267 -9.18 -5.31 -35.08
N LEU A 268 -10.36 -4.72 -35.27
CA LEU A 268 -11.61 -5.20 -34.67
C LEU A 268 -11.94 -6.65 -35.08
N GLU A 269 -11.62 -7.02 -36.32
CA GLU A 269 -11.83 -8.35 -36.88
C GLU A 269 -10.93 -9.41 -36.23
N GLU A 270 -9.78 -9.00 -35.71
CA GLU A 270 -8.81 -9.89 -35.04
C GLU A 270 -9.03 -9.97 -33.52
N TYR A 271 -9.91 -9.14 -32.97
CA TYR A 271 -10.14 -9.02 -31.54
C TYR A 271 -10.52 -10.38 -30.93
N GLU A 272 -11.58 -11.01 -31.40
CA GLU A 272 -12.07 -12.29 -30.87
C GLU A 272 -11.08 -13.46 -31.03
N LYS A 273 -10.29 -13.43 -32.10
CA LYS A 273 -9.22 -14.41 -32.32
C LYS A 273 -8.08 -14.21 -31.32
N THR A 274 -7.66 -12.97 -31.10
CA THR A 274 -6.62 -12.61 -30.12
C THR A 274 -7.08 -13.01 -28.72
N ARG A 275 -8.34 -12.76 -28.41
CA ARG A 275 -8.97 -13.14 -27.14
C ARG A 275 -8.91 -14.64 -26.85
N SER A 276 -9.27 -15.45 -27.85
CA SER A 276 -9.23 -16.91 -27.73
C SER A 276 -7.81 -17.43 -27.55
N ARG A 277 -6.85 -16.86 -28.30
CA ARG A 277 -5.43 -17.21 -28.18
C ARG A 277 -4.85 -16.93 -26.80
N VAL A 278 -5.23 -15.82 -26.17
CA VAL A 278 -4.81 -15.49 -24.79
C VAL A 278 -5.28 -16.57 -23.81
N ILE A 279 -6.55 -16.97 -23.88
CA ILE A 279 -7.12 -18.03 -23.03
C ILE A 279 -6.38 -19.36 -23.24
N ASP A 280 -6.15 -19.74 -24.50
CA ASP A 280 -5.43 -20.97 -24.83
C ASP A 280 -4.01 -20.99 -24.23
N ILE A 281 -3.31 -19.85 -24.28
CA ILE A 281 -1.97 -19.71 -23.70
C ILE A 281 -2.05 -19.86 -22.18
N LEU A 282 -2.98 -19.17 -21.52
CA LEU A 282 -3.15 -19.23 -20.06
C LEU A 282 -3.38 -20.66 -19.56
N TYR A 283 -4.27 -21.42 -20.19
CA TYR A 283 -4.54 -22.82 -19.80
C TYR A 283 -3.44 -23.80 -20.18
N LYS A 284 -2.52 -23.45 -21.07
CA LYS A 284 -1.32 -24.24 -21.38
C LYS A 284 -0.20 -24.04 -20.35
N ILE A 285 -0.28 -23.02 -19.49
CA ILE A 285 0.72 -22.80 -18.46
C ILE A 285 0.67 -23.97 -17.47
N LYS A 286 1.85 -24.53 -17.19
CA LYS A 286 2.08 -25.59 -16.21
C LYS A 286 3.23 -25.18 -15.31
N ASP A 287 3.08 -25.46 -14.02
CA ASP A 287 4.19 -25.43 -13.09
C ASP A 287 5.21 -26.50 -13.51
N PRO A 288 6.47 -26.15 -13.80
CA PRO A 288 7.46 -27.11 -14.27
C PRO A 288 7.84 -28.16 -13.21
N GLU A 289 7.61 -27.89 -11.92
CA GLU A 289 7.95 -28.81 -10.83
C GLU A 289 6.80 -29.77 -10.50
N THR A 290 5.55 -29.27 -10.50
CA THR A 290 4.38 -30.07 -10.10
C THR A 290 3.54 -30.56 -11.27
N GLY A 291 3.67 -29.95 -12.44
CA GLY A 291 2.81 -30.21 -13.60
C GLY A 291 1.39 -29.64 -13.45
N GLU A 292 1.08 -28.94 -12.36
CA GLU A 292 -0.23 -28.35 -12.11
C GLU A 292 -0.45 -27.09 -12.95
N SER A 293 -1.71 -26.75 -13.24
CA SER A 293 -2.01 -25.47 -13.89
C SER A 293 -2.13 -24.38 -12.83
N PRO A 294 -1.37 -23.28 -12.94
CA PRO A 294 -1.49 -22.17 -12.01
C PRO A 294 -2.74 -21.32 -12.26
N ILE A 295 -3.40 -21.48 -13.41
CA ILE A 295 -4.62 -20.76 -13.78
C ILE A 295 -5.82 -21.64 -13.44
N SER A 296 -6.62 -21.21 -12.46
CA SER A 296 -7.86 -21.88 -12.08
C SER A 296 -8.99 -21.51 -13.03
N LEU A 297 -9.05 -20.24 -13.44
CA LEU A 297 -10.08 -19.72 -14.33
C LEU A 297 -9.54 -18.54 -15.15
N ALA A 298 -9.57 -18.66 -16.47
CA ALA A 298 -9.43 -17.53 -17.39
C ALA A 298 -10.79 -17.26 -18.04
N ILE A 299 -11.36 -16.10 -17.77
CA ILE A 299 -12.71 -15.74 -18.20
C ILE A 299 -12.75 -14.37 -18.87
N ARG A 300 -13.58 -14.30 -19.91
CA ARG A 300 -13.89 -13.07 -20.64
C ARG A 300 -14.76 -12.14 -19.79
N LYS A 301 -14.58 -10.83 -19.91
CA LYS A 301 -15.33 -9.84 -19.12
C LYS A 301 -16.85 -10.03 -19.17
N GLU A 302 -17.43 -10.34 -20.32
CA GLU A 302 -18.88 -10.55 -20.49
C GLU A 302 -19.42 -11.73 -19.66
N HIS A 303 -18.58 -12.68 -19.29
CA HIS A 303 -18.95 -13.82 -18.45
C HIS A 303 -18.52 -13.63 -16.99
N ALA A 304 -17.77 -12.57 -16.68
CA ALA A 304 -17.33 -12.24 -15.32
C ALA A 304 -18.36 -11.39 -14.54
N LYS A 305 -19.53 -11.12 -15.13
CA LYS A 305 -20.62 -10.36 -14.50
C LYS A 305 -21.09 -11.00 -13.20
N ASP A 306 -21.27 -12.32 -13.22
CA ASP A 306 -21.74 -13.08 -12.06
C ASP A 306 -20.68 -13.18 -10.95
N LEU A 307 -19.42 -12.83 -11.27
CA LEU A 307 -18.31 -12.75 -10.32
C LEU A 307 -18.14 -11.35 -9.71
N GLY A 308 -19.05 -10.41 -9.99
CA GLY A 308 -18.97 -9.03 -9.49
C GLY A 308 -17.86 -8.19 -10.11
N GLN A 309 -17.17 -8.70 -11.15
CA GLN A 309 -16.02 -8.04 -11.79
C GLN A 309 -16.42 -7.14 -12.98
N CYS A 310 -17.73 -6.98 -13.23
CA CYS A 310 -18.23 -6.13 -14.30
C CYS A 310 -18.50 -4.71 -13.79
N ILE A 311 -17.50 -3.84 -13.90
CA ILE A 311 -17.72 -2.38 -13.82
C ILE A 311 -17.70 -1.87 -15.26
N ASP A 312 -18.76 -1.17 -15.68
CA ASP A 312 -18.89 -0.60 -17.04
C ASP A 312 -17.72 0.32 -17.42
N ARG A 313 -16.98 0.82 -16.42
CA ARG A 313 -15.79 1.67 -16.56
C ARG A 313 -14.45 0.93 -16.58
N ASN A 314 -14.43 -0.40 -16.43
CA ASN A 314 -13.17 -1.16 -16.43
C ASN A 314 -12.88 -1.71 -17.84
N PRO A 315 -11.83 -1.24 -18.57
CA PRO A 315 -11.59 -1.65 -19.95
C PRO A 315 -11.07 -3.09 -20.11
N VAL A 316 -11.02 -3.88 -19.03
CA VAL A 316 -10.44 -5.23 -18.97
C VAL A 316 -11.15 -6.19 -19.91
N ASP A 317 -10.39 -6.97 -20.68
CA ASP A 317 -10.95 -7.98 -21.58
C ASP A 317 -10.99 -9.38 -20.92
N PHE A 318 -10.12 -9.61 -19.93
CA PHE A 318 -9.98 -10.88 -19.20
C PHE A 318 -9.65 -10.73 -17.72
N PHE A 319 -10.20 -11.65 -16.95
CA PHE A 319 -9.74 -11.96 -15.60
C PHE A 319 -9.08 -13.34 -15.61
N ALA A 320 -7.85 -13.43 -15.11
CA ALA A 320 -7.18 -14.68 -14.82
C ALA A 320 -7.07 -14.87 -13.31
N PHE A 321 -7.76 -15.89 -12.81
CA PHE A 321 -7.72 -16.33 -11.42
C PHE A 321 -6.71 -17.48 -11.29
N TYR A 322 -6.00 -17.49 -10.16
CA TYR A 322 -4.93 -18.43 -9.90
C TYR A 322 -5.39 -19.52 -8.92
N SER A 323 -4.82 -20.71 -9.03
CA SER A 323 -5.13 -21.88 -8.19
C SER A 323 -4.13 -22.16 -7.07
N LEU A 324 -3.05 -21.38 -6.94
CA LEU A 324 -1.87 -21.78 -6.16
C LEU A 324 -1.70 -21.05 -4.83
#